data_AF-A0A7J8MA83-F1
#
_entry.id   AF-A0A7J8MA83-F1
#
_cell.length_a   1.000
_cell.length_b   1.000
_cell.length_c   1.000
_cell.angle_alpha   90.00
_cell.angle_beta   90.00
_cell.angle_gamma   90.00
#
_symmetry.space_group_name_H-M   'P 1'
#
loop_
_entity.id
_entity.type
_entity.pdbx_description
1 polymer ?
#
loop_
_entity_poly.entity_id
_entity_poly.type
_entity_poly.pdbx_seq_one_letter_code
_entity_poly.pdbx_strand_id
1 'polypeptide(L)'
;ECLDPFDIPESEAFDVFVNEVLCVGKGCPYSCVKRAPHAFSYDPSTGTARATSQGHGEDYRVQLAVGQCPRNCIHFVTPSQRIILEELLDSILNVPFDISAEADLLYSLIVKAKFENNRYQKPKKQPKTSTKNVDWF
;
A
#
# COMPACT_ATOMS: atom_id res chain seq x y z
N GLU A 1 -19.55 14.21 2.43
CA GLU A 1 -18.75 13.89 1.22
C GLU A 1 -17.87 12.70 1.54
N CYS A 2 -17.73 11.77 0.60
CA CYS A 2 -16.67 10.75 0.68
C CYS A 2 -15.37 11.47 0.30
N LEU A 3 -14.42 11.57 1.23
CA LEU A 3 -13.13 12.22 0.94
C LEU A 3 -12.29 11.28 0.06
N ASP A 4 -11.68 11.82 -1.00
CA ASP A 4 -10.75 11.05 -1.85
C ASP A 4 -9.53 10.63 -0.99
N PRO A 5 -9.29 9.31 -0.77
CA PRO A 5 -8.18 8.84 0.03
C PRO A 5 -6.81 9.14 -0.59
N PHE A 6 -6.75 9.52 -1.87
CA PHE A 6 -5.53 9.97 -2.53
C PHE A 6 -5.26 11.47 -2.33
N ASP A 7 -6.24 12.27 -1.90
CA ASP A 7 -6.07 13.67 -1.49
C ASP A 7 -5.90 13.80 0.03
N ILE A 8 -6.72 13.06 0.78
CA ILE A 8 -6.75 13.12 2.25
C ILE A 8 -6.65 11.68 2.78
N PRO A 9 -5.42 11.19 3.04
CA PRO A 9 -5.21 9.85 3.56
C PRO A 9 -5.91 9.69 4.92
N GLU A 10 -6.62 8.58 5.09
CA GLU A 10 -7.38 8.30 6.30
C GLU A 10 -6.51 7.86 7.49
N SER A 11 -5.31 7.33 7.21
CA SER A 11 -4.42 6.75 8.21
C SER A 11 -2.96 6.72 7.72
N GLU A 12 -2.07 6.19 8.55
CA GLU A 12 -0.70 5.87 8.14
C GLU A 12 -0.69 4.76 7.09
N ALA A 13 0.18 4.90 6.10
CA ALA A 13 0.31 3.94 5.01
C ALA A 13 1.19 2.74 5.42
N PHE A 14 0.58 1.75 6.05
CA PHE A 14 1.25 0.49 6.41
C PHE A 14 0.83 -0.69 5.54
N ASP A 15 -0.31 -0.58 4.86
CA ASP A 15 -0.75 -1.59 3.91
C ASP A 15 0.22 -1.63 2.72
N VAL A 16 0.38 -2.82 2.14
CA VAL A 16 1.27 -3.06 1.01
C VAL A 16 0.46 -3.40 -0.24
N PHE A 17 0.79 -2.72 -1.32
CA PHE A 17 0.26 -2.95 -2.65
C PHE A 17 1.39 -3.36 -3.60
N VAL A 18 1.15 -4.34 -4.47
CA VAL A 18 2.11 -4.74 -5.52
C VAL A 18 1.51 -4.40 -6.88
N ASN A 19 2.19 -3.54 -7.64
CA ASN A 19 1.85 -3.26 -9.02
C ASN A 19 2.33 -4.43 -9.90
N GLU A 20 1.42 -5.36 -10.19
CA GLU A 20 1.72 -6.55 -10.98
C GLU A 20 2.10 -6.23 -12.44
N VAL A 21 1.67 -5.08 -12.99
CA VAL A 21 2.04 -4.63 -14.36
C VAL A 21 3.56 -4.46 -14.50
N LEU A 22 4.24 -4.07 -13.42
CA LEU A 22 5.69 -3.86 -13.39
C LEU A 22 6.47 -5.02 -12.77
N CYS A 23 5.78 -5.95 -12.12
CA CYS A 23 6.40 -7.02 -11.36
C CYS A 23 6.98 -8.09 -12.30
N VAL A 24 8.27 -8.40 -12.15
CA VAL A 24 8.94 -9.46 -12.93
C VAL A 24 8.79 -10.86 -12.32
N GLY A 25 8.05 -10.97 -11.22
CA GLY A 25 7.68 -12.26 -10.62
C GLY A 25 8.87 -13.11 -10.15
N LYS A 26 8.81 -14.42 -10.44
CA LYS A 26 9.81 -15.43 -10.01
C LYS A 26 11.24 -15.15 -10.50
N GLY A 27 11.39 -14.37 -11.57
CA GLY A 27 12.69 -13.96 -12.11
C GLY A 27 13.36 -12.81 -11.33
N CYS A 28 12.70 -12.22 -10.33
CA CYS A 28 13.27 -11.11 -9.57
C CYS A 28 14.51 -11.55 -8.76
N PRO A 29 15.68 -10.88 -8.91
CA PRO A 29 16.87 -11.18 -8.12
C PRO A 29 16.69 -10.88 -6.62
N TYR A 30 15.82 -9.92 -6.28
CA TYR A 30 15.46 -9.56 -4.91
C TYR A 30 14.00 -9.96 -4.62
N SER A 31 13.76 -11.28 -4.54
CA SER A 31 12.42 -11.84 -4.34
C SER A 31 11.79 -11.39 -3.03
N CYS A 32 10.71 -10.59 -3.12
CA CYS A 32 9.88 -10.19 -1.98
C CYS A 32 9.20 -11.40 -1.31
N VAL A 33 8.76 -12.39 -2.09
CA VAL A 33 8.17 -13.65 -1.59
C VAL A 33 9.16 -14.44 -0.74
N LYS A 34 10.43 -14.57 -1.16
CA LYS A 34 11.46 -15.21 -0.32
C LYS A 34 11.80 -14.39 0.93
N ARG A 35 11.74 -13.05 0.81
CA ARG A 35 12.10 -12.13 1.89
C ARG A 35 11.07 -12.08 3.01
N ALA A 36 9.80 -11.98 2.65
CA ALA A 36 8.66 -11.87 3.56
C ALA A 36 7.53 -12.80 3.09
N PRO A 37 7.71 -14.13 3.21
CA PRO A 37 6.75 -15.13 2.70
C PRO A 37 5.40 -15.10 3.41
N HIS A 38 5.32 -14.46 4.57
CA HIS A 38 4.08 -14.23 5.29
C HIS A 38 3.24 -13.10 4.66
N ALA A 39 3.89 -12.13 4.00
CA ALA A 39 3.26 -10.95 3.41
C ALA A 39 3.07 -11.04 1.90
N PHE A 40 3.90 -11.83 1.20
CA PHE A 40 3.85 -11.94 -0.25
C PHE A 40 3.82 -13.40 -0.71
N SER A 41 3.05 -13.65 -1.77
CA SER A 41 3.06 -14.91 -2.52
C SER A 41 3.15 -14.64 -4.01
N TYR A 42 3.39 -15.69 -4.80
CA TYR A 42 3.28 -15.58 -6.25
C TYR A 42 1.85 -15.89 -6.69
N ASP A 43 1.30 -15.05 -7.55
CA ASP A 43 0.04 -15.35 -8.23
C ASP A 43 0.25 -16.51 -9.21
N PRO A 44 -0.60 -17.56 -9.18
CA PRO A 44 -0.43 -18.72 -10.05
C PRO A 44 -0.75 -18.46 -11.51
N SER A 45 -1.55 -17.43 -11.82
CA SER A 45 -1.99 -17.09 -13.18
C SER A 45 -1.01 -16.17 -13.91
N THR A 46 -0.54 -15.12 -13.24
CA THR A 46 0.37 -14.12 -13.82
C THR A 46 1.84 -14.41 -13.50
N GLY A 47 2.12 -15.19 -12.45
CA GLY A 47 3.48 -15.48 -11.97
C GLY A 47 4.18 -14.29 -11.30
N THR A 48 3.48 -13.16 -11.15
CA THR A 48 3.93 -11.96 -10.44
C THR A 48 3.80 -12.16 -8.93
N ALA A 49 4.37 -11.24 -8.14
CA ALA A 49 4.15 -11.25 -6.69
C ALA A 49 2.86 -10.48 -6.34
N ARG A 50 2.14 -10.96 -5.32
CA ARG A 50 0.97 -10.31 -4.73
C ARG A 50 1.11 -10.21 -3.22
N ALA A 51 0.55 -9.17 -2.61
CA ALA A 51 0.43 -9.06 -1.16
C ALA A 51 -0.69 -9.98 -0.64
N THR A 52 -0.38 -10.86 0.30
CA THR A 52 -1.34 -11.80 0.93
C THR A 52 -1.68 -11.44 2.36
N SER A 53 -0.81 -10.69 3.03
CA SER A 53 -1.11 -10.09 4.33
C SER A 53 -0.51 -8.70 4.40
N GLN A 54 -1.17 -7.82 5.14
CA GLN A 54 -0.68 -6.47 5.35
C GLN A 54 0.47 -6.52 6.36
N GLY A 55 1.61 -5.96 5.98
CA GLY A 55 2.72 -5.80 6.90
C GLY A 55 2.30 -4.87 8.03
N HIS A 56 2.56 -5.25 9.28
CA HIS A 56 2.49 -4.26 10.35
C HIS A 56 3.59 -3.22 10.12
N GLY A 57 3.36 -1.94 10.42
CA GLY A 57 4.27 -0.85 10.08
C GLY A 57 5.73 -1.03 10.57
N GLU A 58 5.95 -1.91 11.55
CA GLU A 58 7.26 -2.25 12.12
C GLU A 58 7.88 -3.54 11.54
N ASP A 59 7.26 -4.15 10.54
CA ASP A 59 7.76 -5.38 9.91
C ASP A 59 8.98 -5.10 9.02
N TYR A 60 10.15 -5.29 9.62
CA TYR A 60 11.44 -5.10 8.96
C TYR A 60 11.59 -5.90 7.66
N ARG A 61 11.04 -7.13 7.58
CA ARG A 61 11.19 -7.96 6.37
C ARG A 61 10.36 -7.40 5.23
N VAL A 62 9.16 -6.90 5.53
CA VAL A 62 8.31 -6.20 4.55
C VAL A 62 8.97 -4.92 4.11
N GLN A 63 9.42 -4.06 5.03
CA GLN A 63 10.15 -2.83 4.70
C GLN A 63 11.35 -3.08 3.79
N LEU A 64 12.14 -4.12 4.09
CA LEU A 64 13.30 -4.48 3.27
C LEU A 64 12.90 -5.04 1.89
N ALA A 65 11.79 -5.78 1.80
CA ALA A 65 11.26 -6.25 0.52
C ALA A 65 10.78 -5.07 -0.36
N VAL A 66 10.07 -4.10 0.22
CA VAL A 66 9.62 -2.88 -0.46
C VAL A 66 10.82 -2.07 -0.96
N GLY A 67 11.78 -1.80 -0.07
CA GLY A 67 12.94 -0.96 -0.38
C GLY A 67 13.96 -1.57 -1.35
N GLN A 68 13.98 -2.89 -1.52
CA GLN A 68 14.91 -3.59 -2.43
C GLN A 68 14.28 -4.02 -3.76
N CYS A 69 13.00 -3.74 -3.99
CA CYS A 69 12.35 -4.15 -5.23
C CYS A 69 12.97 -3.41 -6.43
N PRO A 70 13.65 -4.09 -7.37
CA PRO A 70 14.41 -3.45 -8.44
C PRO A 70 13.53 -2.74 -9.48
N ARG A 71 12.24 -3.13 -9.55
CA ARG A 71 11.25 -2.50 -10.41
C ARG A 71 10.43 -1.42 -9.69
N ASN A 72 10.69 -1.21 -8.40
CA ASN A 72 9.90 -0.31 -7.55
C ASN A 72 8.39 -0.59 -7.70
N CYS A 73 8.00 -1.87 -7.72
CA CYS A 73 6.61 -2.30 -7.94
C CYS A 73 5.86 -2.61 -6.63
N ILE A 74 6.44 -2.32 -5.47
CA ILE A 74 5.81 -2.54 -4.16
C ILE A 74 5.68 -1.19 -3.47
N HIS A 75 4.50 -0.87 -2.95
CA HIS A 75 4.18 0.45 -2.41
C HIS A 75 3.47 0.33 -1.06
N PHE A 76 3.84 1.21 -0.13
CA PHE A 76 3.08 1.43 1.09
C PHE A 76 1.92 2.39 0.80
N VAL A 77 0.71 1.97 1.17
CA VAL A 77 -0.54 2.66 0.90
C VAL A 77 -1.45 2.61 2.13
N THR A 78 -2.48 3.44 2.18
CA THR A 78 -3.53 3.31 3.19
C THR A 78 -4.50 2.18 2.82
N PRO A 79 -5.30 1.66 3.78
CA PRO A 79 -6.28 0.62 3.49
C PRO A 79 -7.26 0.99 2.36
N SER A 80 -7.73 2.24 2.31
CA SER A 80 -8.68 2.71 1.29
C SER A 80 -8.02 2.85 -0.07
N GLN A 81 -6.80 3.41 -0.11
CA GLN A 81 -6.00 3.46 -1.34
C GLN A 81 -5.74 2.06 -1.89
N ARG A 82 -5.39 1.10 -1.01
CA ARG A 82 -5.11 -0.29 -1.41
C ARG A 82 -6.29 -0.93 -2.14
N ILE A 83 -7.50 -0.81 -1.60
CA ILE A 83 -8.72 -1.38 -2.22
C ILE A 83 -8.90 -0.82 -3.63
N ILE A 84 -8.80 0.50 -3.80
CA ILE A 84 -8.97 1.15 -5.11
C ILE A 84 -7.87 0.72 -6.10
N LEU A 85 -6.61 0.63 -5.65
CA LEU A 85 -5.49 0.20 -6.48
C LEU A 85 -5.61 -1.27 -6.88
N GLU A 86 -6.07 -2.15 -5.99
CA GLU A 86 -6.31 -3.57 -6.26
C GLU A 86 -7.45 -3.76 -7.27
N GLU A 87 -8.55 -3.03 -7.12
CA GLU A 87 -9.67 -3.06 -8.08
C GLU A 87 -9.27 -2.57 -9.48
N LEU A 88 -8.49 -1.47 -9.54
CA LEU A 88 -7.96 -0.97 -10.81
C LEU A 88 -6.94 -1.94 -11.41
N LEU A 89 -6.09 -2.57 -10.60
CA LEU A 89 -5.15 -3.57 -11.09
C LEU A 89 -5.87 -4.80 -11.65
N ASP A 90 -6.92 -5.27 -10.98
CA ASP A 90 -7.71 -6.41 -11.44
C ASP A 90 -8.38 -6.11 -12.80
N SER A 91 -8.92 -4.91 -12.99
CA SER A 91 -9.49 -4.51 -14.28
C SER A 91 -8.44 -4.46 -15.39
N ILE A 92 -7.21 -4.00 -15.09
CA ILE A 92 -6.08 -3.99 -16.02
C ILE A 92 -5.69 -5.42 -16.42
N LEU A 93 -5.64 -6.36 -15.47
CA LEU A 93 -5.18 -7.72 -15.73
C LEU A 93 -6.23 -8.59 -16.45
N ASN A 94 -7.52 -8.27 -16.32
CA ASN A 94 -8.62 -9.09 -16.83
C ASN A 94 -9.18 -8.67 -18.21
N VAL A 95 -8.69 -7.57 -18.81
CA VAL A 95 -9.22 -7.04 -20.08
C VAL A 95 -8.25 -7.29 -21.25
N PRO A 96 -8.71 -7.81 -22.41
CA PRO A 96 -7.84 -8.21 -23.52
C PRO A 96 -7.44 -7.08 -24.49
N PHE A 97 -7.75 -5.81 -24.18
CA PHE A 97 -7.54 -4.66 -25.07
C PHE A 97 -6.41 -3.74 -24.58
N ASP A 98 -6.14 -2.64 -25.30
CA ASP A 98 -5.16 -1.62 -24.90
C ASP A 98 -5.55 -1.00 -23.55
N ILE A 99 -4.76 -1.33 -22.52
CA ILE A 99 -4.89 -0.92 -21.11
C ILE A 99 -3.90 0.21 -20.75
N SER A 100 -3.31 0.88 -21.74
CA SER A 100 -2.29 1.91 -21.52
C SER A 100 -2.81 3.04 -20.62
N ALA A 101 -4.04 3.49 -20.83
CA ALA A 101 -4.65 4.56 -20.05
C ALA A 101 -4.87 4.17 -18.59
N GLU A 102 -5.37 2.96 -18.33
CA GLU A 102 -5.59 2.43 -16.99
C GLU A 102 -4.27 2.18 -16.25
N ALA A 103 -3.25 1.68 -16.95
CA ALA A 103 -1.91 1.52 -16.40
C ALA A 103 -1.28 2.87 -16.03
N ASP A 104 -1.45 3.90 -16.87
CA ASP A 104 -1.00 5.27 -16.60
C ASP A 104 -1.77 5.89 -15.42
N LEU A 105 -3.08 5.62 -15.32
CA LEU A 105 -3.90 6.04 -14.19
C LEU A 105 -3.43 5.36 -12.90
N LEU A 106 -3.20 4.05 -12.91
CA LEU A 106 -2.68 3.29 -11.78
C LEU A 106 -1.35 3.87 -11.31
N TYR A 107 -0.43 4.14 -12.24
CA TYR A 107 0.86 4.76 -11.93
C TYR A 107 0.67 6.15 -11.29
N SER A 108 -0.21 6.97 -11.86
CA SER A 108 -0.51 8.32 -11.35
C SER A 108 -1.06 8.29 -9.93
N LEU A 109 -1.98 7.37 -9.63
CA LEU A 109 -2.54 7.18 -8.28
C LEU A 109 -1.49 6.72 -7.28
N ILE A 110 -0.60 5.80 -7.66
CA ILE A 110 0.51 5.35 -6.80
C ILE A 110 1.44 6.52 -6.47
N VAL A 111 1.77 7.37 -7.45
CA VAL A 111 2.62 8.55 -7.24
C VAL A 111 1.92 9.53 -6.30
N LYS A 112 0.62 9.80 -6.50
CA LYS A 112 -0.19 10.66 -5.64
C LYS A 112 -0.27 10.13 -4.21
N ALA A 113 -0.57 8.84 -4.03
CA ALA A 113 -0.58 8.17 -2.74
C ALA A 113 0.76 8.31 -2.02
N LYS A 114 1.88 8.02 -2.71
CA LYS A 114 3.22 8.17 -2.12
C LYS A 114 3.49 9.61 -1.68
N PHE A 115 3.03 10.60 -2.43
CA PHE A 115 3.20 12.00 -2.08
C PHE A 115 2.39 12.38 -0.82
N GLU A 116 1.09 12.09 -0.78
CA GLU A 116 0.24 12.49 0.34
C GLU A 116 0.46 11.65 1.61
N ASN A 117 0.78 10.36 1.48
CA ASN A 117 1.06 9.49 2.63
C ASN A 117 2.28 9.97 3.43
N ASN A 118 3.29 10.54 2.75
CA ASN A 118 4.47 11.14 3.42
C ASN A 118 4.15 12.46 4.14
N ARG A 119 2.98 13.05 3.88
CA ARG A 119 2.51 14.31 4.47
C ARG A 119 1.43 14.10 5.52
N TYR A 120 0.95 12.87 5.68
CA TYR A 120 -0.05 12.51 6.68
C TYR A 120 0.41 12.93 8.08
N GLN A 121 -0.43 13.72 8.76
CA GLN A 121 -0.23 14.08 10.16
C GLN A 121 -1.29 13.40 11.01
N LYS A 122 -0.84 12.59 11.97
CA LYS A 122 -1.74 12.00 12.97
C LYS A 122 -2.54 13.13 13.65
N PRO A 123 -3.88 13.03 13.69
CA PRO A 123 -4.69 13.97 14.43
C PRO A 123 -4.19 14.08 15.88
N LYS A 124 -3.97 15.30 16.37
CA LYS A 124 -3.56 15.52 17.76
C LYS A 124 -4.61 14.89 18.67
N LYS A 125 -4.21 13.98 19.56
CA LYS A 125 -5.11 13.45 20.60
C LYS A 125 -5.69 14.63 21.38
N GLN A 126 -7.01 14.71 21.48
CA GLN A 126 -7.64 15.70 22.35
C GLN A 126 -7.14 15.46 23.78
N PRO A 127 -6.74 16.51 24.51
CA PRO A 127 -6.34 16.36 25.90
C PRO A 127 -7.52 15.76 26.69
N LYS A 128 -7.24 14.72 27.49
CA LYS A 128 -8.25 14.16 28.40
C LYS A 128 -8.54 15.22 29.46
N THR A 129 -9.62 15.97 29.32
CA THR A 129 -10.10 16.87 30.38
C THR A 129 -10.53 16.01 31.56
N SER A 130 -9.72 15.94 32.61
CA SER A 130 -10.11 15.32 33.88
C SER A 130 -11.17 16.22 34.53
N THR A 131 -12.40 15.73 34.66
CA THR A 131 -13.48 16.40 35.41
C THR A 131 -13.47 16.06 36.90
N LYS A 132 -12.46 15.31 37.39
CA LYS A 132 -12.31 15.05 38.82
C LYS A 132 -11.67 16.24 39.51
N ASN A 133 -12.49 17.03 40.19
CA ASN A 133 -12.01 17.96 41.22
C ASN A 133 -11.29 17.16 42.30
N VAL A 134 -10.07 17.57 42.64
CA VAL A 134 -9.31 17.00 43.76
C VAL A 134 -9.74 17.76 45.00
N ASP A 135 -10.55 17.12 45.86
CA ASP A 135 -10.85 17.67 47.18
C ASP A 135 -9.59 17.58 48.05
N TRP A 136 -9.07 18.74 48.46
CA TRP A 136 -7.87 18.87 49.29
C TRP A 136 -8.22 18.93 50.78
N PHE A 137 -8.21 17.79 51.49
CA PHE A 137 -8.35 17.78 52.96
C PHE A 137 -7.21 18.51 53.69
#